data_AF-A0A7S2KIK6-F1
#
_entry.id   AF-A0A7S2KIK6-F1
#
_cell.length_a   1.000
_cell.length_b   1.000
_cell.length_c   1.000
_cell.angle_alpha   90.00
_cell.angle_beta   90.00
_cell.angle_gamma   90.00
#
_symmetry.space_group_name_H-M   'P 1'
#
loop_
_entity.id
_entity.type
_entity.pdbx_description
1 polymer ?
#
loop_
_entity_poly.entity_id
_entity_poly.type
_entity_poly.pdbx_seq_one_letter_code
_entity_poly.pdbx_strand_id
1 'polypeptide(L)'
;RPADLAPAPLMVGPATSCCFHLLRKLGVSLVLNCTEDVPAPAPDTLGGIEWRRVALADTEDQVLSGAFDEALQLIDAAHAAGRRVLVHCHEGRSRSVAVCLAYLVTRERRPL
;
A
#
# COMPACT_ATOMS: atom_id res chain seq x y z
N ARG A 1 12.42 8.01 1.01
CA ARG A 1 12.16 7.26 -0.24
C ARG A 1 11.51 5.95 0.17
N PRO A 2 10.47 5.48 -0.54
CA PRO A 2 9.88 4.18 -0.23
C PRO A 2 10.90 3.06 -0.52
N ALA A 3 10.85 2.01 0.29
CA ALA A 3 11.61 0.78 0.08
C ALA A 3 10.92 -0.08 -0.98
N ASP A 4 11.71 -0.73 -1.83
CA ASP A 4 11.23 -1.60 -2.90
C ASP A 4 11.26 -3.06 -2.43
N LEU A 5 10.15 -3.80 -2.58
CA LEU A 5 10.02 -5.20 -2.19
C LEU A 5 10.07 -6.16 -3.39
N ALA A 6 10.71 -5.73 -4.49
CA ALA A 6 10.93 -6.56 -5.68
C ALA A 6 11.44 -7.99 -5.32
N PRO A 7 10.98 -9.04 -6.05
CA PRO A 7 10.17 -8.97 -7.26
C PRO A 7 8.66 -8.76 -7.02
N ALA A 8 8.20 -8.61 -5.77
CA ALA A 8 6.80 -8.30 -5.53
C ALA A 8 6.45 -6.90 -6.08
N PRO A 9 5.18 -6.63 -6.47
CA PRO A 9 4.76 -5.34 -7.02
C PRO A 9 4.69 -4.22 -5.97
N LEU A 10 5.34 -4.40 -4.82
CA LEU A 10 5.12 -3.60 -3.62
C LEU A 10 6.28 -2.64 -3.36
N MET A 11 5.91 -1.44 -2.95
CA MET A 11 6.78 -0.48 -2.28
C MET A 11 6.18 -0.12 -0.93
N VAL A 12 7.02 0.10 0.08
CA VAL A 12 6.58 0.46 1.44
C VAL A 12 7.26 1.73 1.92
N GLY A 13 6.54 2.62 2.59
CA GLY A 13 7.15 3.83 3.15
C GLY A 13 6.25 4.66 4.06
N PRO A 14 6.78 5.74 4.64
CA PRO A 14 6.00 6.72 5.40
C PRO A 14 5.08 7.53 4.49
N ALA A 15 4.10 8.23 5.07
CA ALA A 15 3.20 9.16 4.35
C ALA A 15 3.97 10.21 3.54
N THR A 16 5.15 10.63 4.02
CA THR A 16 6.07 11.55 3.33
C THR A 16 6.68 10.97 2.04
N SER A 17 6.49 9.68 1.76
CA SER A 17 6.93 9.06 0.50
C SER A 17 5.98 9.31 -0.67
N CYS A 18 4.86 10.00 -0.46
CA CYS A 18 3.86 10.36 -1.49
C CYS A 18 4.30 11.49 -2.44
N CYS A 19 5.54 11.44 -2.95
CA CYS A 19 5.96 12.28 -4.06
C CYS A 19 5.44 11.67 -5.37
N PHE A 20 4.21 12.01 -5.78
CA PHE A 20 3.53 11.39 -6.92
C PHE A 20 4.31 11.48 -8.24
N HIS A 21 5.09 12.54 -8.45
CA HIS A 21 5.98 12.63 -9.62
C HIS A 21 7.04 11.51 -9.64
N LEU A 22 7.66 11.22 -8.50
CA LEU A 22 8.62 10.13 -8.37
C LEU A 22 7.93 8.77 -8.46
N LEU A 23 6.78 8.61 -7.81
CA LEU A 23 6.02 7.36 -7.84
C LEU A 23 5.65 6.93 -9.27
N ARG A 24 5.23 7.89 -10.11
CA ARG A 24 4.97 7.62 -11.54
C ARG A 24 6.22 7.14 -12.28
N LYS A 25 7.38 7.77 -12.04
CA LYS A 25 8.66 7.34 -12.63
C LYS A 25 9.08 5.95 -12.18
N LEU A 26 8.65 5.52 -10.99
CA LEU A 26 8.88 4.19 -10.45
C LEU A 26 7.83 3.16 -10.90
N GLY A 27 6.87 3.56 -11.76
CA GLY A 27 5.81 2.68 -12.26
C GLY A 27 4.69 2.39 -11.25
N VAL A 28 4.59 3.18 -10.18
CA VAL A 28 3.50 3.06 -9.22
C VAL A 28 2.23 3.65 -9.83
N SER A 29 1.16 2.86 -9.82
CA SER A 29 -0.16 3.27 -10.29
C SER A 29 -1.20 3.36 -9.19
N LEU A 30 -0.93 2.75 -8.03
CA LEU A 30 -1.84 2.70 -6.89
C LEU A 30 -1.08 3.08 -5.62
N VAL A 31 -1.66 3.98 -4.84
CA VAL A 31 -1.24 4.29 -3.47
C VAL A 31 -2.30 3.78 -2.50
N LEU A 32 -1.89 2.88 -1.62
CA LEU A 32 -2.71 2.30 -0.56
C LEU A 32 -2.33 2.93 0.78
N ASN A 33 -3.23 3.74 1.32
CA ASN A 33 -3.08 4.38 2.62
C ASN A 33 -3.70 3.50 3.72
N CYS A 34 -2.89 3.08 4.69
CA CYS A 34 -3.32 2.24 5.82
C CYS A 34 -3.76 3.04 7.06
N THR A 35 -3.87 4.37 7.00
CA THR A 35 -4.24 5.22 8.14
C THR A 35 -5.67 5.72 8.03
N GLU A 36 -6.28 6.04 9.17
CA GLU A 36 -7.60 6.68 9.25
C GLU A 36 -7.53 8.19 8.97
N ASP A 37 -6.45 8.81 9.40
CA ASP A 37 -6.33 10.25 9.64
C ASP A 37 -5.44 10.98 8.63
N VAL A 38 -4.53 10.30 7.91
CA VAL A 38 -3.74 10.97 6.86
C VAL A 38 -4.67 11.36 5.71
N PRO A 39 -4.82 12.66 5.40
CA PRO A 39 -5.79 13.14 4.41
C PRO A 39 -5.48 12.63 3.01
N ALA A 40 -6.52 12.51 2.19
CA ALA A 40 -6.35 12.21 0.78
C ALA A 40 -5.58 13.36 0.09
N PRO A 41 -4.69 13.05 -0.86
CA PRO A 41 -4.03 14.07 -1.66
C PRO A 41 -5.04 14.82 -2.53
N ALA A 42 -4.74 16.06 -2.90
CA ALA A 42 -5.56 16.81 -3.83
C ALA A 42 -5.60 16.08 -5.20
N PRO A 43 -6.77 15.97 -5.86
CA PRO A 43 -6.91 15.19 -7.10
C PRO A 43 -5.87 15.53 -8.18
N ASP A 44 -5.56 16.82 -8.35
CA ASP A 44 -4.61 17.31 -9.34
C ASP A 44 -3.16 16.82 -9.11
N THR A 45 -2.83 16.42 -7.88
CA THR A 45 -1.47 15.98 -7.52
C THR A 45 -1.20 14.52 -7.89
N LEU A 46 -2.25 13.70 -8.00
CA LEU A 46 -2.16 12.27 -8.27
C LEU A 46 -1.55 11.98 -9.66
N GLY A 47 -1.90 12.81 -10.65
CA GLY A 47 -1.40 12.66 -12.02
C GLY A 47 -1.66 11.27 -12.61
N GLY A 48 -2.86 10.73 -12.39
CA GLY A 48 -3.27 9.40 -12.89
C GLY A 48 -2.96 8.23 -11.97
N ILE A 49 -2.32 8.46 -10.81
CA ILE A 49 -2.20 7.45 -9.76
C ILE A 49 -3.55 7.29 -9.05
N GLU A 50 -4.01 6.06 -8.91
CA GLU A 50 -5.15 5.71 -8.07
C GLU A 50 -4.76 5.81 -6.60
N TRP A 51 -5.65 6.36 -5.78
CA TRP A 51 -5.47 6.41 -4.33
C TRP A 51 -6.63 5.70 -3.64
N ARG A 52 -6.30 4.83 -2.69
CA ARG A 52 -7.26 4.07 -1.90
C ARG A 52 -6.85 4.12 -0.44
N ARG A 53 -7.84 4.19 0.46
CA ARG A 53 -7.63 4.06 1.90
C ARG A 53 -8.23 2.74 2.35
N VAL A 54 -7.42 1.95 3.03
CA VAL A 54 -7.85 0.76 3.76
C VAL A 54 -7.33 0.93 5.19
N ALA A 55 -8.15 1.56 6.03
CA ALA A 55 -7.74 1.88 7.39
C ALA A 55 -7.57 0.62 8.21
N LEU A 56 -6.36 0.41 8.74
CA LEU A 56 -6.09 -0.61 9.73
C LEU A 56 -6.17 0.05 11.11
N ALA A 57 -7.25 -0.22 11.85
CA ALA A 57 -7.37 0.18 13.24
C ALA A 57 -6.48 -0.71 14.12
N ASP A 58 -5.92 -0.14 15.18
CA ASP A 58 -5.17 -0.86 16.24
C ASP A 58 -6.10 -1.47 17.30
N THR A 59 -7.41 -1.58 17.04
CA THR A 59 -8.35 -2.18 18.00
C THR A 59 -8.41 -3.69 17.84
N GLU A 60 -8.23 -4.42 18.95
CA GLU A 60 -8.22 -5.89 19.03
C GLU A 60 -9.53 -6.53 18.51
N ASP A 61 -10.61 -5.74 18.41
CA ASP A 61 -11.96 -6.20 18.06
C ASP A 61 -12.38 -5.91 16.61
N GLN A 62 -11.68 -5.03 15.89
CA GLN A 62 -11.98 -4.90 14.46
C GLN A 62 -11.45 -6.15 13.76
N VAL A 63 -12.30 -6.77 12.95
CA VAL A 63 -11.98 -7.92 12.10
C VAL A 63 -10.88 -7.48 11.12
N LEU A 64 -9.62 -7.49 11.59
CA LEU A 64 -8.43 -7.12 10.84
C LEU A 64 -8.42 -7.86 9.50
N SER A 65 -8.94 -9.10 9.48
CA SER A 65 -9.05 -9.90 8.26
C SER A 65 -9.81 -9.19 7.13
N GLY A 66 -10.88 -8.42 7.41
CA GLY A 66 -11.63 -7.73 6.36
C GLY A 66 -10.82 -6.63 5.67
N ALA A 67 -10.12 -5.81 6.46
CA ALA A 67 -9.24 -4.77 5.93
C ALA A 67 -8.01 -5.36 5.24
N PHE A 68 -7.42 -6.43 5.77
CA PHE A 68 -6.36 -7.16 5.08
C PHE A 68 -6.87 -7.73 3.75
N ASP A 69 -8.01 -8.39 3.71
CA ASP A 69 -8.56 -8.98 2.49
C ASP A 69 -8.80 -7.91 1.42
N GLU A 70 -9.38 -6.77 1.78
CA GLU A 70 -9.55 -5.63 0.87
C GLU A 70 -8.20 -5.12 0.33
N ALA A 71 -7.23 -4.89 1.22
CA ALA A 71 -5.90 -4.45 0.84
C ALA A 71 -5.22 -5.44 -0.12
N LEU A 72 -5.30 -6.74 0.17
CA LEU A 72 -4.72 -7.80 -0.65
C LEU A 72 -5.40 -7.87 -2.02
N GLN A 73 -6.72 -7.75 -2.09
CA GLN A 73 -7.47 -7.73 -3.36
C GLN A 73 -7.07 -6.54 -4.25
N LEU A 74 -6.88 -5.35 -3.67
CA LEU A 74 -6.40 -4.18 -4.41
C LEU A 74 -4.99 -4.39 -4.95
N ILE A 75 -4.11 -5.02 -4.16
CA ILE A 75 -2.75 -5.36 -4.61
C ILE A 75 -2.80 -6.42 -5.72
N ASP A 76 -3.62 -7.46 -5.57
CA ASP A 76 -3.80 -8.51 -6.59
C ASP A 76 -4.26 -7.90 -7.93
N ALA A 77 -5.23 -6.98 -7.89
CA ALA A 77 -5.73 -6.30 -9.08
C ALA A 77 -4.66 -5.43 -9.76
N ALA A 78 -3.86 -4.70 -8.98
CA ALA A 78 -2.74 -3.92 -9.50
C ALA A 78 -1.65 -4.82 -10.10
N HIS A 79 -1.34 -5.94 -9.43
CA HIS A 79 -0.36 -6.92 -9.87
C HIS A 79 -0.77 -7.56 -11.20
N ALA A 80 -2.04 -7.99 -11.32
CA ALA A 80 -2.59 -8.58 -12.54
C ALA A 80 -2.55 -7.61 -13.74
N ALA A 81 -2.62 -6.30 -13.48
CA ALA A 81 -2.48 -5.27 -14.50
C ALA A 81 -1.00 -4.93 -14.83
N GLY A 82 -0.02 -5.63 -14.25
CA GLY A 82 1.40 -5.36 -14.43
C GLY A 82 1.86 -4.06 -13.77
N ARG A 83 1.13 -3.57 -12.75
CA ARG A 83 1.37 -2.29 -12.10
C ARG A 83 1.94 -2.46 -10.69
N ARG A 84 2.52 -1.38 -10.16
CA ARG A 84 3.12 -1.36 -8.82
C ARG A 84 2.27 -0.55 -7.83
N VAL A 85 2.37 -0.94 -6.56
CA VAL A 85 1.61 -0.37 -5.45
C VAL A 85 2.57 0.21 -4.42
N LEU A 86 2.33 1.46 -4.00
CA LEU A 86 2.91 1.98 -2.77
C LEU A 86 1.93 1.75 -1.62
N VAL A 87 2.35 1.01 -0.61
CA VAL A 87 1.62 0.87 0.66
C VAL A 87 2.27 1.77 1.70
N HIS A 88 1.51 2.66 2.32
CA HIS A 88 2.05 3.56 3.34
C HIS A 88 1.17 3.64 4.58
N CYS A 89 1.80 3.98 5.71
CA CYS A 89 1.12 4.43 6.91
C CYS A 89 1.71 5.79 7.34
N HIS A 90 1.87 6.05 8.63
CA HIS A 90 2.57 7.24 9.12
C HIS A 90 4.07 7.13 8.86
N GLU A 91 4.73 6.19 9.53
CA GLU A 91 6.19 6.02 9.48
C GLU A 91 6.66 4.95 8.49
N GLY A 92 5.74 4.14 7.96
CA GLY A 92 6.09 3.03 7.08
C GLY A 92 6.65 1.81 7.82
N ARG A 93 6.30 1.61 9.10
CA ARG A 93 6.94 0.62 9.99
C ARG A 93 6.01 -0.49 10.52
N SER A 94 4.77 -0.15 10.86
CA SER A 94 3.80 -1.10 11.45
C SER A 94 2.74 -1.51 10.42
N ARG A 95 1.59 -0.83 10.38
CA ARG A 95 0.45 -1.12 9.49
C ARG A 95 0.81 -1.42 8.03
N SER A 96 1.58 -0.55 7.38
CA SER A 96 1.98 -0.75 5.98
C SER A 96 2.89 -1.97 5.79
N VAL A 97 3.76 -2.26 6.77
CA VAL A 97 4.62 -3.45 6.75
C VAL A 97 3.78 -4.70 6.96
N ALA A 98 2.81 -4.66 7.87
CA ALA A 98 1.89 -5.77 8.10
C ALA A 98 1.12 -6.14 6.82
N VAL A 99 0.61 -5.16 6.06
CA VAL A 99 -0.06 -5.42 4.76
C VAL A 99 0.89 -6.06 3.76
N CYS A 100 2.09 -5.49 3.60
CA CYS A 100 3.09 -6.05 2.70
C CYS A 100 3.46 -7.48 3.10
N LEU A 101 3.65 -7.74 4.39
CA LEU A 101 3.99 -9.06 4.92
C LEU A 101 2.87 -10.07 4.66
N ALA A 102 1.62 -9.69 4.96
CA ALA A 102 0.45 -10.51 4.68
C ALA A 102 0.38 -10.89 3.20
N TYR A 103 0.65 -9.94 2.29
CA TYR A 103 0.70 -10.23 0.86
C TYR A 103 1.80 -11.22 0.49
N LEU A 104 3.02 -11.00 0.98
CA LEU A 104 4.17 -11.86 0.67
C LEU A 104 3.96 -13.30 1.16
N VAL A 105 3.39 -13.48 2.35
CA VAL A 105 3.16 -14.82 2.92
C VAL A 105 1.96 -15.51 2.26
N THR A 106 0.87 -14.79 1.99
CA THR A 106 -0.38 -15.43 1.54
C THR A 106 -0.51 -15.54 0.02
N ARG A 107 -0.06 -14.55 -0.75
CA ARG A 107 -0.18 -14.50 -2.21
C ARG A 107 1.08 -14.98 -2.91
N GLU A 108 2.24 -14.55 -2.42
CA GLU A 108 3.54 -14.95 -2.99
C GLU A 108 4.12 -16.22 -2.34
N ARG A 109 3.50 -16.73 -1.27
CA ARG A 109 3.92 -17.93 -0.53
C ARG A 109 5.40 -17.89 -0.09
N ARG A 110 5.89 -16.70 0.26
CA ARG A 110 7.23 -16.53 0.80
C ARG A 110 7.28 -16.95 2.27
N PRO A 111 8.21 -17.81 2.68
CA PRO A 111 8.42 -18.11 4.09
C PRO A 111 8.93 -16.86 4.83
N LEU A 112 8.56 -16.75 6.11
CA LEU A 112 9.06 -15.73 7.04
C LEU A 112 10.48 -16.03 7.51
#